data_AF-A0A946YD98-F1
#
_entry.id   AF-A0A946YD98-F1
#
_cell.length_a   1.000
_cell.length_b   1.000
_cell.length_c   1.000
_cell.angle_alpha   90.00
_cell.angle_beta   90.00
_cell.angle_gamma   90.00
#
_symmetry.space_group_name_H-M   'P 1'
#
loop_
_entity.id
_entity.type
_entity.pdbx_description
1 polymer ?
#
loop_
_entity_poly.entity_id
_entity_poly.type
_entity_poly.pdbx_seq_one_letter_code
_entity_poly.pdbx_strand_id
1 'polypeptide(L)'
;LAPHVTALPSATLINVNTATPEVLLALHVDLDPTDIDTLIAMRDEKAFETANEFLAADALAGLTLVVSVGVDSDWFRVLTDVVVGAGRARLNSLLFREGAQLQVVMRTRARHFLLPPENNG
;
A
#
# COMPACT_ATOMS: atom_id res chain seq x y z
N LEU A 1 3.44 -14.18 2.00
CA LEU A 1 3.46 -13.34 0.77
C LEU A 1 2.41 -12.25 0.86
N ALA A 2 1.11 -12.56 0.92
CA ALA A 2 0.17 -11.61 1.56
C ALA A 2 0.61 -11.43 3.02
N PRO A 3 0.58 -10.20 3.60
CA PRO A 3 0.00 -8.95 3.09
C PRO A 3 0.95 -8.02 2.30
N HIS A 4 2.21 -8.41 2.04
CA HIS A 4 3.28 -7.52 1.57
C HIS A 4 3.43 -7.44 0.04
N VAL A 5 2.68 -8.22 -0.73
CA VAL A 5 2.77 -8.28 -2.19
C VAL A 5 1.45 -7.88 -2.83
N THR A 6 1.52 -7.09 -3.89
CA THR A 6 0.38 -6.71 -4.74
C THR A 6 0.70 -6.94 -6.21
N ALA A 7 -0.30 -7.27 -7.02
CA ALA A 7 -0.18 -7.38 -8.47
C ALA A 7 -0.82 -6.15 -9.13
N LEU A 8 -0.02 -5.39 -9.86
CA LEU A 8 -0.45 -4.21 -10.61
C LEU A 8 -0.31 -4.46 -12.12
N PRO A 9 -1.15 -3.82 -12.96
CA PRO A 9 -1.13 -4.04 -14.41
C PRO A 9 0.17 -3.64 -15.12
N SER A 10 1.03 -2.85 -14.47
CA SER A 10 2.33 -2.43 -14.98
C SER A 10 3.40 -2.49 -13.87
N ALA A 11 4.67 -2.55 -14.29
CA ALA A 11 5.79 -2.36 -13.37
C ALA A 11 5.65 -0.99 -12.69
N THR A 12 5.62 -1.00 -11.36
CA THR A 12 5.38 0.19 -10.52
C THR A 12 6.45 0.22 -9.45
N LEU A 13 6.99 1.41 -9.17
CA LEU A 13 7.98 1.61 -8.11
C LEU A 13 7.35 1.36 -6.74
N ILE A 14 8.16 0.90 -5.79
CA ILE A 14 7.75 0.79 -4.39
C ILE A 14 7.68 2.20 -3.80
N ASN A 15 6.52 2.59 -3.28
CA ASN A 15 6.36 3.86 -2.58
C ASN A 15 6.89 3.73 -1.14
N VAL A 16 8.05 4.32 -0.87
CA VAL A 16 8.72 4.26 0.44
C VAL A 16 7.93 4.92 1.56
N ASN A 17 7.04 5.87 1.25
CA ASN A 17 6.20 6.53 2.23
C ASN A 17 5.04 5.63 2.73
N THR A 18 4.74 4.54 2.04
CA THR A 18 3.62 3.63 2.40
C THR A 18 4.02 2.16 2.48
N ALA A 19 5.25 1.80 2.09
CA ALA A 19 5.78 0.45 2.22
C ALA A 19 5.77 -0.02 3.68
N THR A 20 5.49 -1.31 3.90
CA THR A 20 5.53 -1.88 5.26
C THR A 20 6.98 -2.07 5.71
N PRO A 21 7.24 -2.21 7.02
CA PRO A 21 8.59 -2.45 7.53
C PRO A 21 9.28 -3.62 6.84
N GLU A 22 8.55 -4.71 6.58
CA GLU A 22 9.08 -5.92 5.94
C GLU A 22 9.45 -5.70 4.47
N VAL A 23 8.72 -4.83 3.77
CA VAL A 23 9.06 -4.45 2.39
C VAL A 23 10.30 -3.57 2.37
N LEU A 24 10.44 -2.65 3.32
CA LEU A 24 11.63 -1.81 3.44
C LEU A 24 12.88 -2.65 3.80
N LEU A 25 12.73 -3.59 4.74
CA LEU A 25 13.80 -4.54 5.11
C LEU A 25 14.25 -5.38 3.91
N ALA A 26 13.34 -5.71 3.00
CA ALA A 26 13.66 -6.49 1.81
C ALA A 26 14.38 -5.70 0.71
N LEU A 27 14.58 -4.38 0.85
CA LEU A 27 15.26 -3.56 -0.15
C LEU A 27 16.76 -3.86 -0.25
N HIS A 28 17.39 -4.29 0.84
CA HIS A 28 18.80 -4.66 0.87
C HIS A 28 19.07 -5.70 1.97
N VAL A 29 20.01 -6.61 1.71
CA VAL A 29 20.34 -7.71 2.65
C VAL A 29 21.00 -7.25 3.95
N ASP A 30 21.69 -6.11 3.89
CA ASP A 30 22.42 -5.54 5.03
C ASP A 30 21.57 -4.57 5.88
N LEU A 31 20.29 -4.37 5.55
CA LEU A 31 19.37 -3.61 6.40
C LEU A 31 18.92 -4.45 7.59
N ASP A 32 18.85 -3.82 8.76
CA ASP A 32 18.31 -4.42 9.97
C ASP A 32 17.03 -3.71 10.47
N PRO A 33 16.30 -4.30 11.43
CA PRO A 33 15.07 -3.69 11.93
C PRO A 33 15.24 -2.28 12.53
N THR A 34 16.41 -1.94 13.08
CA THR A 34 16.72 -0.62 13.65
C THR A 34 16.85 0.44 12.55
N ASP A 35 17.45 0.08 11.43
CA ASP A 35 17.50 0.93 10.23
C ASP A 35 16.08 1.23 9.75
N ILE A 36 15.21 0.21 9.74
CA ILE A 36 13.82 0.35 9.30
C ILE A 36 13.01 1.21 10.26
N ASP A 37 13.18 1.04 11.58
CA ASP A 37 12.53 1.88 12.59
C ASP A 37 12.94 3.35 12.43
N THR A 38 14.21 3.60 12.09
CA THR A 38 14.73 4.94 11.80
C THR A 38 14.05 5.54 10.56
N LEU A 39 13.99 4.79 9.45
CA LEU A 39 13.34 5.24 8.22
C LEU A 39 11.83 5.50 8.40
N ILE A 40 11.16 4.68 9.23
CA ILE A 40 9.75 4.87 9.58
C ILE A 40 9.56 6.13 10.40
N ALA A 41 10.37 6.35 11.43
CA ALA A 41 10.31 7.56 12.24
C ALA A 41 10.52 8.82 11.39
N MET A 42 11.48 8.79 10.45
CA MET A 42 11.72 9.91 9.52
C MET A 42 10.48 10.22 8.68
N ARG A 43 9.85 9.22 8.04
CA ARG A 43 8.67 9.47 7.19
C ARG A 43 7.41 9.83 7.99
N ASP A 44 7.30 9.38 9.24
CA ASP A 44 6.20 9.71 10.14
C ASP A 44 6.29 11.17 10.62
N GLU A 45 7.52 11.69 10.80
CA GLU A 45 7.76 13.12 11.03
C GLU A 45 7.51 13.93 9.76
N LYS A 46 8.11 13.52 8.64
CA LYS A 46 7.94 14.15 7.34
C LYS A 46 8.13 13.13 6.22
N ALA A 47 7.09 12.93 5.41
CA ALA A 47 7.16 12.08 4.23
C ALA A 47 8.29 12.54 3.29
N PHE A 48 9.03 11.58 2.72
CA PHE A 48 10.06 11.85 1.73
C PHE A 48 9.43 12.46 0.47
N GLU A 49 9.96 13.59 0.01
CA GLU A 49 9.48 14.30 -1.16
C GLU A 49 10.12 13.77 -2.45
N THR A 50 11.31 13.18 -2.34
CA THR A 50 12.03 12.60 -3.49
C THR A 50 12.68 11.26 -3.13
N ALA A 51 12.88 10.40 -4.13
CA ALA A 51 13.60 9.15 -3.93
C ALA A 51 15.05 9.39 -3.45
N ASN A 52 15.68 10.48 -3.88
CA ASN A 52 17.03 10.84 -3.44
C ASN A 52 17.09 11.22 -1.95
N GLU A 53 16.06 11.90 -1.44
CA GLU A 53 15.96 12.21 -0.01
C GLU A 53 15.89 10.93 0.83
N PHE A 54 15.10 9.95 0.39
CA PHE A 54 15.07 8.63 1.01
C PHE A 54 16.43 7.94 0.96
N LEU A 55 17.07 7.87 -0.22
CA LEU A 55 18.38 7.23 -0.41
C LEU A 55 19.52 7.93 0.35
N ALA A 56 19.34 9.18 0.76
CA ALA A 56 20.31 9.95 1.53
C ALA A 56 20.19 9.74 3.05
N ALA A 57 19.21 8.96 3.52
CA ALA A 57 19.05 8.66 4.94
C ALA A 57 20.28 7.90 5.47
N ASP A 58 20.71 8.21 6.70
CA ASP A 58 21.87 7.58 7.34
C ASP A 58 21.73 6.06 7.43
N ALA A 59 20.50 5.57 7.62
CA ALA A 59 20.15 4.14 7.62
C ALA A 59 20.46 3.42 6.29
N LEU A 60 20.69 4.16 5.20
CA LEU A 60 21.04 3.64 3.87
C LEU A 60 22.46 4.02 3.45
N ALA A 61 23.24 4.65 4.33
CA ALA A 61 24.56 5.16 4.00
C ALA A 61 25.51 4.03 3.54
N GLY A 62 26.08 4.19 2.35
CA GLY A 62 26.99 3.21 1.75
C GLY A 62 26.30 1.99 1.14
N LEU A 63 24.97 1.89 1.21
CA LEU A 63 24.21 0.83 0.55
C LEU A 63 23.84 1.22 -0.88
N THR A 64 23.79 0.23 -1.77
CA THR A 64 23.28 0.40 -3.14
C THR A 64 22.07 -0.48 -3.32
N LEU A 65 20.89 0.12 -3.46
CA LEU A 65 19.66 -0.63 -3.67
C LEU A 65 19.66 -1.28 -5.07
N VAL A 66 19.29 -2.55 -5.11
CA VAL A 66 19.13 -3.33 -6.36
C VAL A 66 17.81 -3.05 -7.08
N VAL A 67 16.89 -2.34 -6.42
CA VAL A 67 15.58 -1.97 -6.95
C VAL A 67 15.38 -0.46 -6.91
N SER A 68 14.69 0.08 -7.90
CA SER A 68 14.26 1.48 -7.89
C SER A 68 13.04 1.66 -7.00
N VAL A 69 12.99 2.78 -6.29
CA VAL A 69 11.91 3.17 -5.39
C VAL A 69 11.34 4.53 -5.79
N GLY A 70 10.12 4.82 -5.34
CA GLY A 70 9.43 6.09 -5.55
C GLY A 70 8.85 6.62 -4.25
N VAL A 71 8.30 7.83 -4.30
CA VAL A 71 7.66 8.51 -3.14
C VAL A 71 6.16 8.73 -3.31
N ASP A 72 5.63 8.41 -4.49
CA ASP A 72 4.24 8.53 -4.87
C ASP A 72 3.67 7.20 -5.38
N SER A 73 2.38 7.20 -5.70
CA SER A 73 1.71 6.08 -6.32
C SER A 73 0.62 6.60 -7.24
N ASP A 74 0.47 6.00 -8.41
CA ASP A 74 -0.68 6.20 -9.28
C ASP A 74 -1.75 5.12 -9.12
N TRP A 75 -1.44 4.07 -8.35
CA TRP A 75 -2.37 2.98 -8.08
C TRP A 75 -2.92 3.07 -6.66
N PHE A 76 -4.24 2.97 -6.55
CA PHE A 76 -4.93 3.03 -5.26
C PHE A 76 -5.96 1.92 -5.16
N ARG A 77 -6.13 1.37 -3.95
CA ARG A 77 -7.18 0.40 -3.66
C ARG A 77 -8.23 1.05 -2.76
N VAL A 78 -9.46 1.09 -3.23
CA VAL A 78 -10.62 1.54 -2.46
C VAL A 78 -11.43 0.33 -2.01
N LEU A 79 -11.53 0.16 -0.69
CA LEU A 79 -12.40 -0.82 -0.06
C LEU A 79 -13.66 -0.10 0.43
N THR A 80 -14.82 -0.48 -0.10
CA THR A 80 -16.11 0.12 0.25
C THR A 80 -17.00 -0.93 0.90
N ASP A 81 -17.48 -0.63 2.10
CA ASP A 81 -18.53 -1.39 2.78
C ASP A 81 -19.88 -0.69 2.56
N VAL A 82 -20.86 -1.43 2.07
CA VAL A 82 -22.21 -0.94 1.76
C VAL A 82 -23.23 -1.68 2.61
N VAL A 83 -24.08 -0.92 3.31
CA VAL A 83 -25.17 -1.45 4.13
C VAL A 83 -26.47 -0.79 3.70
N VAL A 84 -27.46 -1.59 3.30
CA VAL A 84 -28.81 -1.13 2.91
C VAL A 84 -29.85 -2.07 3.50
N GLY A 85 -30.59 -1.61 4.51
CA GLY A 85 -31.47 -2.48 5.30
C GLY A 85 -30.67 -3.64 5.91
N ALA A 86 -31.11 -4.87 5.66
CA ALA A 86 -30.39 -6.09 6.04
C ALA A 86 -29.25 -6.48 5.07
N GLY A 87 -29.17 -5.85 3.91
CA GLY A 87 -28.17 -6.16 2.89
C GLY A 87 -26.79 -5.61 3.24
N ARG A 88 -25.74 -6.44 3.12
CA ARG A 88 -24.34 -6.04 3.25
C ARG A 88 -23.55 -6.44 2.00
N ALA A 89 -22.66 -5.58 1.55
CA ALA A 89 -21.74 -5.88 0.45
C ALA A 89 -20.39 -5.19 0.66
N ARG A 90 -19.32 -5.82 0.18
CA ARG A 90 -18.00 -5.21 0.09
C ARG A 90 -17.57 -5.11 -1.35
N LEU A 91 -17.09 -3.94 -1.74
CA LEU A 91 -16.53 -3.65 -3.05
C LEU A 91 -15.05 -3.33 -2.89
N ASN A 92 -14.22 -3.99 -3.67
CA ASN A 92 -12.80 -3.69 -3.79
C ASN A 92 -12.55 -3.13 -5.20
N SER A 93 -12.17 -1.87 -5.28
CA SER A 93 -11.88 -1.18 -6.55
C SER A 93 -10.39 -0.86 -6.64
N LEU A 94 -9.76 -1.26 -7.74
CA LEU A 94 -8.43 -0.80 -8.12
C LEU A 94 -8.58 0.45 -8.99
N LEU A 95 -7.97 1.54 -8.57
CA LEU A 95 -7.96 2.81 -9.26
C LEU A 95 -6.57 3.07 -9.85
N PHE A 96 -6.55 3.72 -11.00
CA PHE A 96 -5.36 4.31 -11.62
C PHE A 96 -5.55 5.82 -11.72
N ARG A 97 -4.49 6.57 -11.40
CA ARG A 97 -4.44 8.01 -11.50
C ARG A 97 -3.61 8.41 -12.71
N GLU A 98 -4.19 9.22 -13.57
CA GLU A 98 -3.50 9.82 -14.71
C GLU A 98 -3.52 11.34 -14.53
N GLY A 99 -2.44 11.89 -13.97
CA GLY A 99 -2.38 13.29 -13.54
C GLY A 99 -3.45 13.61 -12.50
N ALA A 100 -4.38 14.51 -12.83
CA ALA A 100 -5.49 14.89 -11.95
C ALA A 100 -6.73 13.99 -12.08
N GLN A 101 -6.73 13.03 -13.01
CA GLN A 101 -7.88 12.16 -13.26
C GLN A 101 -7.73 10.81 -12.55
N LEU A 102 -8.83 10.28 -12.03
CA LEU A 102 -8.91 8.95 -11.44
C LEU A 102 -9.84 8.07 -12.26
N GLN A 103 -9.36 6.87 -12.59
CA GLN A 103 -10.10 5.86 -13.35
C GLN A 103 -10.19 4.56 -12.56
N VAL A 104 -11.35 3.89 -12.64
CA VAL A 104 -11.52 2.57 -12.03
C VAL A 104 -11.10 1.50 -13.04
N VAL A 105 -10.02 0.78 -12.75
CA VAL A 105 -9.45 -0.24 -13.65
C VAL A 105 -10.09 -1.61 -13.41
N MET A 106 -10.35 -1.96 -12.15
CA MET A 106 -10.95 -3.24 -11.79
C MET A 106 -11.90 -3.09 -10.60
N ARG A 107 -12.97 -3.87 -10.59
CA ARG A 107 -13.90 -3.99 -9.47
C ARG A 107 -14.13 -5.45 -9.13
N THR A 108 -13.91 -5.80 -7.87
CA THR A 108 -14.26 -7.12 -7.32
C THR A 108 -15.28 -6.93 -6.22
N ARG A 109 -16.45 -7.55 -6.37
CA ARG A 109 -17.52 -7.50 -5.37
C ARG A 109 -17.53 -8.80 -4.58
N ALA A 110 -17.27 -8.71 -3.27
CA ALA A 110 -17.56 -9.81 -2.36
C ALA A 110 -19.00 -9.64 -1.86
N ARG A 111 -19.88 -10.59 -2.19
CA ARG A 111 -21.19 -10.67 -1.54
C ARG A 111 -20.97 -11.36 -0.19
N HIS A 112 -21.22 -10.65 0.89
CA HIS A 112 -21.33 -11.27 2.20
C HIS A 112 -22.82 -11.45 2.49
N PHE A 113 -23.38 -12.61 2.11
CA PHE A 113 -24.72 -12.98 2.54
C PHE A 113 -24.62 -13.55 3.96
N LEU A 114 -25.16 -12.83 4.95
CA LEU A 114 -25.53 -13.41 6.24
C LEU A 114 -26.90 -12.90 6.64
N LEU A 115 -27.88 -13.79 6.60
CA LEU A 115 -28.99 -13.78 7.54
C LEU A 115 -29.16 -15.23 8.04
N PRO A 116 -29.00 -15.53 9.33
CA PRO A 116 -29.86 -16.52 9.96
C PRO A 116 -31.26 -15.90 10.19
N PRO A 117 -32.31 -16.74 10.25
CA PRO A 117 -33.71 -16.30 10.21
C PRO A 117 -34.10 -15.42 11.40
N GLU A 118 -35.05 -14.52 11.17
CA GLU A 118 -35.77 -13.79 12.21
C GLU A 118 -36.44 -14.80 13.16
N ASN A 119 -36.07 -14.78 14.44
CA ASN A 119 -36.85 -15.42 15.49
C ASN A 119 -38.10 -14.58 15.72
N ASN A 120 -39.19 -14.93 15.05
CA ASN A 120 -40.52 -14.46 15.43
C ASN A 120 -40.97 -15.29 16.64
N GLY A 121 -40.88 -14.69 17.82
CA GLY A 121 -41.55 -15.17 19.04
C GLY A 121 -43.02 -14.81 19.08
#